data_AF-A0A075FJQ8-F1
#
_entry.id   AF-A0A075FJQ8-F1
#
_cell.length_a   1.000
_cell.length_b   1.000
_cell.length_c   1.000
_cell.angle_alpha   90.00
_cell.angle_beta   90.00
_cell.angle_gamma   90.00
#
_symmetry.space_group_name_H-M   'P 1'
#
loop_
_entity.id
_entity.type
_entity.pdbx_description
1 polymer ?
#
loop_
_entity_poly.entity_id
_entity_poly.type
_entity_poly.pdbx_seq_one_letter_code
_entity_poly.pdbx_strand_id
1 'polypeptide(L)'
;MVLPGLGGSEIIIVALIVVMLFGAKRLPELARSLGRSKGEFEKGKTDYEPDSGSKSRTELEKAAKELGIDPTDKTDEELRDLIKDSL
;
A
#
# COMPACT_ATOMS: atom_id res chain seq x y z
N MET A 1 -0.59 28.82 36.84
CA MET A 1 -1.19 27.47 36.88
C MET A 1 -1.42 27.06 35.43
N VAL A 2 -0.54 26.24 34.85
CA VAL A 2 -0.78 25.67 33.50
C VAL A 2 -0.82 24.15 33.65
N LEU A 3 -2.01 23.61 33.49
CA LEU A 3 -2.25 22.23 33.06
C LEU A 3 -3.20 22.32 31.85
N PRO A 4 -2.67 22.28 30.61
CA PRO A 4 -3.49 21.86 29.49
C PRO A 4 -2.68 21.09 28.42
N GLY A 5 -2.92 19.78 28.31
CA GLY A 5 -2.48 18.96 27.18
C GLY A 5 -0.99 18.67 27.16
N LEU A 6 -0.61 17.54 26.57
CA LEU A 6 0.78 17.25 26.23
C LEU A 6 1.28 18.37 25.32
N GLY A 7 1.93 19.38 25.88
CA GLY A 7 2.57 20.42 25.11
C GLY A 7 3.72 19.82 24.32
N GLY A 8 4.18 20.53 23.28
CA GLY A 8 5.40 20.13 22.56
C GLY A 8 6.60 19.93 23.49
N SER A 9 6.59 20.59 24.66
CA SER A 9 7.51 20.38 25.77
C SER A 9 7.57 18.94 26.29
N GLU A 10 6.44 18.32 26.63
CA GLU A 10 6.42 16.95 27.14
C GLU A 10 6.92 15.96 26.08
N ILE A 11 6.57 16.15 24.81
CA ILE A 11 7.04 15.30 23.72
C ILE A 11 8.56 15.39 23.58
N ILE A 12 9.14 16.58 23.71
CA ILE A 12 10.60 16.77 23.65
C ILE A 12 11.29 16.07 24.82
N ILE A 13 10.74 16.14 26.03
CA ILE A 13 11.30 15.47 27.22
C ILE A 13 11.26 13.95 27.04
N VAL A 14 10.14 13.39 26.58
CA VAL A 14 10.01 11.96 26.32
C VAL A 14 10.97 11.53 25.21
N ALA A 15 11.07 12.30 24.12
CA ALA A 15 12.01 12.03 23.03
C ALA A 15 13.47 12.03 23.53
N LEU A 16 13.84 12.96 24.41
CA LEU A 16 15.16 13.00 25.04
C LEU A 16 15.45 11.75 25.88
N ILE A 17 14.49 11.30 26.69
CA ILE A 17 14.62 10.06 27.48
C ILE A 17 14.81 8.86 26.56
N VAL A 18 13.98 8.73 25.52
CA VAL A 18 14.09 7.65 24.53
C VAL A 18 15.45 7.68 23.83
N VAL A 19 15.94 8.87 23.47
CA VAL A 19 17.28 9.04 22.88
C VAL A 19 18.40 8.68 23.86
N MET A 20 18.26 8.94 25.18
CA MET A 20 19.24 8.51 26.17
C MET A 20 19.26 6.99 26.36
N LEU A 21 18.09 6.34 26.35
CA LEU A 21 17.97 4.89 26.55
C LEU A 21 18.45 4.09 25.34
N PHE A 22 18.07 4.51 24.14
CA PHE A 22 18.37 3.77 22.91
C PHE A 22 19.55 4.35 22.14
N GLY A 23 19.90 5.62 22.35
CA GLY A 23 20.89 6.35 21.56
C GLY A 23 20.32 6.98 20.31
N ALA A 24 20.78 8.19 19.96
CA ALA A 24 20.31 8.95 18.78
C ALA A 24 20.49 8.21 17.45
N LYS A 25 21.43 7.26 17.37
CA LYS A 25 21.67 6.42 16.18
C LYS A 25 20.68 5.26 16.03
N ARG A 26 20.08 4.76 17.12
CA ARG A 26 19.18 3.58 17.08
C ARG A 26 17.77 3.93 16.62
N LEU A 27 17.23 5.08 16.98
CA LEU A 27 15.91 5.51 16.48
C LEU A 27 15.80 5.50 14.94
N PRO A 28 16.71 6.13 14.18
CA PRO A 28 16.62 6.12 12.72
C PRO A 28 16.88 4.73 12.12
N GLU A 29 17.67 3.88 12.78
CA GLU A 29 17.91 2.50 12.38
C GLU A 29 16.64 1.65 12.52
N LEU A 30 15.96 1.75 13.66
CA LEU A 30 14.67 1.10 13.93
C LEU A 30 13.56 1.61 12.99
N ALA A 31 13.50 2.91 12.74
CA ALA A 31 12.53 3.48 11.79
C ALA A 31 12.76 2.95 10.38
N ARG A 32 14.02 2.82 9.94
CA ARG A 32 14.37 2.24 8.64
C ARG A 32 14.01 0.76 8.57
N SER A 33 14.35 -0.05 9.57
CA SER A 33 14.05 -1.49 9.57
C SER A 33 12.55 -1.76 9.61
N LEU A 34 11.80 -0.99 10.41
CA LEU A 34 10.34 -1.07 10.48
C LEU A 34 9.70 -0.62 9.17
N GLY A 35 10.19 0.47 8.56
CA GLY A 35 9.71 0.95 7.27
C GLY A 35 9.94 -0.05 6.14
N ARG A 36 11.11 -0.70 6.11
CA ARG A 36 11.39 -1.80 5.17
C ARG A 36 10.44 -2.98 5.40
N SER A 37 10.27 -3.41 6.64
CA SER A 37 9.38 -4.54 6.97
C SER A 37 7.92 -4.26 6.60
N LYS A 38 7.42 -3.05 6.89
CA LYS A 38 6.07 -2.62 6.49
C LYS A 38 5.93 -2.56 4.96
N GLY A 39 6.92 -2.04 4.25
CA GLY A 39 6.90 -1.97 2.79
C GLY A 39 6.89 -3.35 2.13
N GLU A 40 7.72 -4.28 2.59
CA GLU A 40 7.71 -5.67 2.10
C GLU A 40 6.42 -6.40 2.50
N PHE A 41 5.84 -6.09 3.66
CA PHE A 41 4.54 -6.63 4.07
C PHE A 41 3.38 -6.11 3.21
N GLU A 42 3.37 -4.82 2.86
CA GLU A 42 2.38 -4.25 1.94
C GLU A 42 2.50 -4.84 0.54
N LYS A 43 3.72 -4.96 0.01
CA LYS A 43 3.96 -5.64 -1.28
C LYS A 43 3.49 -7.09 -1.27
N GLY A 44 3.84 -7.83 -0.22
CA GLY A 44 3.37 -9.20 -0.05
C GLY A 44 1.85 -9.27 -0.03
N LYS A 45 1.17 -8.38 0.71
CA LYS A 45 -0.30 -8.30 0.70
C LYS A 45 -0.88 -8.03 -0.69
N THR A 46 -0.28 -7.11 -1.46
CA THR A 46 -0.70 -6.84 -2.85
C THR A 46 -0.47 -8.04 -3.77
N ASP A 47 0.59 -8.83 -3.57
CA ASP A 47 0.80 -10.08 -4.33
C ASP A 47 -0.15 -11.22 -3.89
N TYR A 48 -0.60 -11.22 -2.62
CA TYR A 48 -1.51 -12.24 -2.08
C TYR A 48 -2.99 -11.96 -2.36
N GLU A 49 -3.39 -10.70 -2.50
CA GLU A 49 -4.67 -10.36 -3.12
C GLU A 49 -4.49 -10.56 -4.63
N PRO A 50 -5.08 -11.61 -5.23
CA PRO A 50 -4.95 -11.84 -6.66
C PRO A 50 -5.48 -10.59 -7.36
N ASP A 51 -4.54 -9.94 -8.03
CA ASP A 51 -4.66 -8.74 -8.83
C ASP A 51 -6.09 -8.49 -9.36
N SER A 52 -6.89 -7.80 -8.56
CA SER A 52 -8.17 -7.25 -9.00
C SER A 52 -7.99 -5.86 -9.62
N GLY A 53 -6.74 -5.46 -9.92
CA GLY A 53 -6.39 -4.11 -10.37
C GLY A 53 -5.54 -4.03 -11.64
N SER A 54 -4.96 -5.12 -12.13
CA SER A 54 -4.06 -5.09 -13.27
C SER A 54 -4.05 -6.36 -14.13
N LYS A 55 -5.21 -7.02 -14.35
CA LYS A 55 -5.35 -8.01 -15.44
C LYS A 55 -4.69 -7.44 -16.69
N SER A 56 -3.61 -8.10 -17.13
CA SER A 56 -2.83 -7.67 -18.28
C SER A 56 -3.75 -7.59 -19.49
N ARG A 57 -3.56 -6.58 -20.37
CA ARG A 57 -4.39 -6.39 -21.57
C ARG A 57 -4.58 -7.67 -22.37
N THR A 58 -3.56 -8.53 -22.40
CA THR A 58 -3.60 -9.86 -23.02
C THR A 58 -4.60 -10.84 -22.37
N GLU A 59 -4.79 -10.78 -21.05
CA GLU A 59 -5.78 -11.62 -20.34
C GLU A 59 -7.20 -11.07 -20.51
N LEU A 60 -7.35 -9.75 -20.54
CA LEU A 60 -8.62 -9.08 -20.85
C LEU A 60 -9.07 -9.41 -22.28
N GLU A 61 -8.15 -9.37 -23.24
CA GLU A 61 -8.41 -9.72 -24.64
C GLU A 61 -8.82 -11.19 -24.82
N LYS A 62 -8.19 -12.12 -24.09
CA LYS A 62 -8.55 -13.55 -24.13
C LYS A 62 -9.94 -13.79 -23.57
N ALA A 63 -10.22 -13.27 -22.38
CA ALA A 63 -11.53 -13.40 -21.74
C ALA A 63 -12.64 -12.75 -22.59
N ALA A 64 -12.38 -11.60 -23.20
CA ALA A 64 -13.30 -10.95 -24.12
C ALA A 64 -13.58 -11.79 -25.36
N LYS A 65 -12.54 -12.34 -26.02
CA LYS A 65 -12.71 -13.24 -27.18
C LYS A 65 -13.50 -14.50 -26.85
N GLU A 66 -13.32 -15.07 -25.67
CA GLU A 66 -14.04 -16.26 -25.21
C GLU A 66 -15.54 -15.96 -24.97
N LEU A 67 -15.86 -14.74 -24.58
CA LEU A 67 -17.23 -14.22 -24.43
C LEU A 67 -17.81 -13.63 -25.73
N GLY A 68 -17.06 -13.67 -26.85
CA GLY A 68 -17.48 -13.10 -28.13
C GLY A 68 -17.46 -11.57 -28.20
N ILE A 69 -16.76 -10.92 -27.27
CA ILE A 69 -16.56 -9.46 -27.21
C ILE A 69 -15.33 -9.09 -28.06
N ASP A 70 -15.48 -8.15 -29.00
CA ASP A 70 -14.36 -7.63 -29.79
C ASP A 70 -13.52 -6.65 -28.95
N PRO A 71 -12.23 -6.91 -28.72
CA PRO A 71 -11.38 -6.08 -27.88
C PRO A 71 -10.64 -4.96 -28.63
N THR A 72 -10.74 -4.91 -29.96
CA THR A 72 -9.89 -4.05 -30.80
C THR A 72 -10.21 -2.56 -30.62
N ASP A 73 -11.48 -2.24 -30.39
CA ASP A 73 -11.99 -0.88 -30.22
C ASP A 73 -12.32 -0.50 -28.76
N LYS A 74 -11.81 -1.27 -27.78
CA LYS A 74 -12.14 -1.09 -26.36
C LYS A 74 -10.92 -0.83 -25.51
N THR A 75 -11.05 0.04 -24.50
CA THR A 75 -9.99 0.27 -23.52
C THR A 75 -9.93 -0.86 -22.49
N ASP A 76 -8.81 -0.96 -21.76
CA ASP A 76 -8.60 -1.99 -20.75
C ASP A 76 -9.63 -1.89 -19.61
N GLU A 77 -10.14 -0.67 -19.35
CA GLU A 77 -11.20 -0.40 -18.37
C GLU A 77 -12.56 -0.90 -18.88
N GLU A 78 -12.91 -0.59 -20.14
CA GLU A 78 -14.15 -1.06 -20.76
C GLU A 78 -14.20 -2.58 -20.88
N LEU A 79 -13.07 -3.21 -21.22
CA LEU A 79 -12.96 -4.67 -21.27
C LEU A 79 -13.19 -5.29 -19.88
N ARG A 80 -12.65 -4.67 -18.83
CA ARG A 80 -12.85 -5.14 -17.45
C ARG A 80 -14.29 -5.04 -17.00
N ASP A 81 -14.93 -3.90 -17.27
CA ASP A 81 -16.32 -3.68 -16.88
C ASP A 81 -17.25 -4.65 -17.62
N LEU A 82 -17.05 -4.87 -18.92
CA LEU A 82 -17.84 -5.83 -19.70
C LEU A 82 -17.67 -7.28 -19.24
N ILE A 83 -16.44 -7.69 -18.88
CA ILE A 83 -16.18 -9.03 -18.34
C ILE A 83 -16.82 -9.19 -16.97
N LYS A 84 -16.80 -8.14 -16.14
CA LYS A 84 -17.37 -8.17 -14.79
C LYS A 84 -18.89 -8.17 -14.78
N ASP A 85 -19.52 -7.51 -15.76
CA ASP A 85 -20.98 -7.50 -15.95
C ASP A 85 -21.51 -8.82 -16.52
N SER A 86 -20.66 -9.59 -17.20
CA SER A 86 -21.01 -10.88 -17.82
C SER A 86 -20.74 -12.10 -16.94
N LEU A 87 -20.16 -11.91 -15.74
CA LEU A 87 -19.81 -12.97 -14.77
C LEU A 87 -20.82 -13.02 -13.62
#